data_AF-A0A8J6GY66-F1
#
_entry.id   AF-A0A8J6GY66-F1
#
_cell.length_a   1.000
_cell.length_b   1.000
_cell.length_c   1.000
_cell.angle_alpha   90.00
_cell.angle_beta   90.00
_cell.angle_gamma   90.00
#
_symmetry.space_group_name_H-M   'P 1'
#
loop_
_entity.id
_entity.type
_entity.pdbx_description
1 polymer ?
#
loop_
_entity_poly.entity_id
_entity_poly.type
_entity_poly.pdbx_seq_one_letter_code
_entity_poly.pdbx_strand_id
1 'polypeptide(L)'
;MDAKNPEKLIDLAIQCLLRHESVAIQALEYIPRDLFIPLFIAAFKGGHKNILSEMVKVWPFYCLHLGTLPVREVHRELLKAMIENLPLYPAKNSSSRKPKLRILDLRLDIDCRIACPEVRIEPPFCFHSCTYSENSVTKIDGQLRLTDLESSIHLPRPIELLMDLSLDGSLLEREFLMLLMRKIRESFGALHICCRDLQVDKLGDCKRTLRILDLNCVNRLLVDKGSLSDITNILSQMSHLQSLRLLKVTFRSLSGKVFKNFLSHLQRMENLKELKFSSFRLKNHLESVLR
;
A
#
# COMPACT_ATOMS: atom_id res chain seq x y z
N MET A 1 -13.01 45.05 -7.18
CA MET A 1 -11.73 44.65 -6.53
C MET A 1 -12.07 43.49 -5.62
N ASP A 2 -11.65 42.28 -5.95
CA ASP A 2 -11.85 41.12 -5.09
C ASP A 2 -11.02 41.29 -3.82
N ALA A 3 -11.69 41.49 -2.69
CA ALA A 3 -11.06 41.52 -1.39
C ALA A 3 -10.51 40.12 -1.09
N LYS A 4 -9.20 39.93 -1.31
CA LYS A 4 -8.49 38.72 -0.90
C LYS A 4 -8.63 38.59 0.62
N ASN A 5 -9.33 37.55 1.08
CA ASN A 5 -9.37 37.21 2.51
C ASN A 5 -7.92 37.08 3.03
N PRO A 6 -7.60 37.65 4.20
CA PRO A 6 -6.26 37.54 4.76
C PRO A 6 -5.93 36.06 5.02
N GLU A 7 -4.75 35.64 4.55
CA GLU A 7 -4.25 34.28 4.77
C GLU A 7 -4.07 34.03 6.27
N LYS A 8 -4.46 32.86 6.77
CA LYS A 8 -4.33 32.54 8.19
C LYS A 8 -2.84 32.44 8.53
N LEU A 9 -2.48 32.78 9.78
CA LEU A 9 -1.08 32.71 10.24
C LEU A 9 -0.44 31.33 10.00
N ILE A 10 -1.23 30.26 10.15
CA ILE A 10 -0.78 28.90 9.86
C ILE A 10 -0.41 28.71 8.39
N ASP A 11 -1.21 29.24 7.46
CA ASP A 11 -0.96 29.12 6.03
C ASP A 11 0.33 29.85 5.64
N LEU A 12 0.55 31.05 6.20
CA LEU A 12 1.78 31.83 6.01
C LEU A 12 3.01 31.10 6.58
N ALA A 13 2.89 30.49 7.76
CA ALA A 13 3.97 29.71 8.36
C ALA A 13 4.33 28.50 7.49
N ILE A 14 3.33 27.76 6.99
CA ILE A 14 3.55 26.63 6.08
C ILE A 14 4.23 27.10 4.79
N GLN A 15 3.74 28.15 4.15
CA GLN A 15 4.37 28.69 2.93
C GLN A 15 5.82 29.12 3.18
N CYS A 16 6.10 29.76 4.32
CA CYS A 16 7.45 30.17 4.70
C CYS A 16 8.40 28.97 4.85
N LEU A 17 7.93 27.91 5.52
CA LEU A 17 8.68 26.65 5.65
C LEU A 17 8.95 26.02 4.29
N LEU A 18 7.93 25.91 3.42
CA LEU A 18 8.07 25.30 2.10
C LEU A 18 9.03 26.08 1.17
N ARG A 19 9.12 27.40 1.32
CA ARG A 19 10.08 28.23 0.59
C ARG A 19 11.52 27.99 1.04
N HIS A 20 11.73 27.63 2.31
CA HIS A 20 13.04 27.46 2.92
C HIS A 20 13.24 26.02 3.39
N GLU A 21 13.45 25.12 2.42
CA GLU A 21 13.47 23.67 2.62
C GLU A 21 14.44 23.20 3.73
N SER A 22 15.67 23.70 3.75
CA SER A 22 16.66 23.34 4.77
C SER A 22 16.21 23.70 6.19
N VAL A 23 15.61 24.89 6.34
CA VAL A 23 15.04 25.37 7.61
C VAL A 23 13.85 24.52 8.00
N ALA A 24 12.98 24.18 7.04
CA ALA A 24 11.82 23.32 7.31
C ALA A 24 12.24 21.94 7.83
N ILE A 25 13.25 21.32 7.19
CA ILE A 25 13.78 20.01 7.61
C ILE A 25 14.35 20.07 9.03
N GLN A 26 15.17 21.07 9.33
CA GLN A 26 15.73 21.26 10.68
C GLN A 26 14.64 21.52 11.72
N ALA A 27 13.60 22.26 11.35
CA ALA A 27 12.50 22.59 12.23
C ALA A 27 11.61 21.38 12.56
N LEU A 28 11.61 20.29 11.76
CA LEU A 28 10.72 19.13 11.98
C LEU A 28 10.85 18.52 13.38
N GLU A 29 12.02 18.61 14.00
CA GLU A 29 12.23 18.14 15.38
C GLU A 29 11.45 18.98 16.40
N TYR A 30 11.30 20.29 16.14
CA TYR A 30 10.80 21.28 17.10
C TYR A 30 9.38 21.77 16.78
N ILE A 31 8.89 21.62 15.55
CA ILE A 31 7.58 22.17 15.20
C ILE A 31 6.45 21.45 15.98
N PRO A 32 5.41 22.20 16.37
CA PRO A 32 4.22 21.62 16.98
C PRO A 32 3.63 20.51 16.11
N ARG A 33 3.12 19.47 16.78
CA ARG A 33 2.50 18.33 16.10
C ARG A 33 1.35 18.74 15.19
N ASP A 34 0.59 19.76 15.57
CA ASP A 34 -0.56 20.23 14.79
C ASP A 34 -0.16 20.83 13.44
N LEU A 35 1.10 21.22 13.25
CA LEU A 35 1.62 21.70 11.96
C LEU A 35 2.03 20.58 11.01
N PHE A 36 2.20 19.33 11.48
CA PHE A 36 2.66 18.23 10.62
C PHE A 36 1.66 17.90 9.51
N ILE A 37 0.37 17.83 9.82
CA ILE A 37 -0.64 17.50 8.81
C ILE A 37 -0.76 18.62 7.76
N PRO A 38 -0.93 19.90 8.13
CA PRO A 38 -0.94 21.01 7.16
C PRO A 38 0.34 21.09 6.32
N LEU A 39 1.51 20.96 6.95
CA LEU A 39 2.80 20.96 6.24
C LEU A 39 2.89 19.81 5.24
N PHE A 40 2.47 18.60 5.63
CA PHE A 40 2.50 17.42 4.78
C PHE A 40 1.60 17.60 3.55
N ILE A 41 0.36 18.07 3.74
CA ILE A 41 -0.57 18.35 2.64
C ILE A 41 0.05 19.33 1.64
N ALA A 42 0.60 20.43 2.15
CA ALA A 42 1.16 21.49 1.31
C ALA A 42 2.46 21.04 0.63
N ALA A 43 3.33 20.32 1.34
CA ALA A 43 4.54 19.71 0.79
C ALA A 43 4.21 18.69 -0.32
N PHE A 44 3.20 17.85 -0.11
CA PHE A 44 2.75 16.87 -1.10
C PHE A 44 2.20 17.54 -2.35
N LYS A 45 1.27 18.50 -2.19
CA LYS A 45 0.69 19.25 -3.31
C LYS A 45 1.74 20.08 -4.07
N GLY A 46 2.74 20.61 -3.35
CA GLY A 46 3.82 21.40 -3.93
C GLY A 46 5.00 20.59 -4.48
N GLY A 47 5.00 19.26 -4.34
CA GLY A 47 6.07 18.41 -4.85
C GLY A 47 7.39 18.48 -4.05
N HIS A 48 7.34 18.87 -2.78
CA HIS A 48 8.52 19.05 -1.92
C HIS A 48 9.06 17.69 -1.42
N LYS A 49 9.73 16.95 -2.31
CA LYS A 49 10.23 15.57 -2.10
C LYS A 49 11.09 15.42 -0.84
N ASN A 50 12.02 16.33 -0.60
CA ASN A 50 12.96 16.22 0.51
C ASN A 50 12.28 16.49 1.85
N ILE A 51 11.38 17.48 1.92
CA ILE A 51 10.57 17.73 3.12
C ILE A 51 9.75 16.48 3.46
N LEU A 52 9.05 15.89 2.49
CA LEU A 52 8.26 14.67 2.71
C LEU A 52 9.14 13.50 3.19
N SER A 53 10.33 13.34 2.62
CA SER A 53 11.28 12.30 3.00
C SER A 53 11.65 12.39 4.49
N GLU A 54 11.96 13.59 4.97
CA GLU A 54 12.32 13.81 6.37
C GLU A 54 11.10 13.75 7.29
N MET A 55 9.94 14.26 6.84
CA MET A 55 8.69 14.18 7.60
C MET A 55 8.27 12.75 7.90
N VAL A 56 8.42 11.81 6.95
CA VAL A 56 8.09 10.39 7.16
C VAL A 56 8.96 9.78 8.28
N LYS A 57 10.24 10.16 8.38
CA LYS A 57 11.16 9.65 9.40
C LYS A 57 10.80 10.10 10.82
N VAL A 58 10.17 11.26 10.97
CA VAL A 58 9.83 11.84 12.28
C VAL A 58 8.33 12.03 12.48
N TRP A 59 7.53 11.32 11.68
CA TRP A 59 6.09 11.46 11.68
C TRP A 59 5.51 11.17 13.08
N PRO A 60 4.74 12.10 13.66
CA PRO A 60 4.33 12.05 15.07
C PRO A 60 3.01 11.30 15.29
N PHE A 61 2.47 10.61 14.28
CA PHE A 61 1.26 9.80 14.40
C PHE A 61 1.56 8.34 14.07
N TYR A 62 0.68 7.44 14.54
CA TYR A 62 0.83 6.01 14.31
C TYR A 62 0.64 5.62 12.82
N CYS A 63 -0.28 6.30 12.16
CA CYS A 63 -0.63 6.07 10.77
C CYS A 63 -0.41 7.36 9.96
N LEU A 64 -0.05 7.21 8.70
CA LEU A 64 -0.03 8.27 7.69
C LEU A 64 -0.82 7.74 6.49
N HIS A 65 -1.98 8.33 6.23
CA HIS A 65 -2.79 8.04 5.06
C HIS A 65 -2.72 9.20 4.07
N LEU A 66 -2.60 8.91 2.78
CA LEU A 66 -2.81 9.94 1.76
C LEU A 66 -4.28 10.36 1.68
N GLY A 67 -5.19 9.41 1.93
CA GLY A 67 -6.63 9.66 1.99
C GLY A 67 -7.14 10.32 0.71
N THR A 68 -7.65 11.55 0.82
CA THR A 68 -8.17 12.33 -0.32
C THR A 68 -7.10 13.03 -1.16
N LEU A 69 -5.81 12.92 -0.83
CA LEU A 69 -4.76 13.58 -1.60
C LEU A 69 -4.66 12.97 -3.00
N PRO A 70 -4.86 13.77 -4.07
CA PRO A 70 -4.89 13.24 -5.42
C PRO A 70 -3.49 12.78 -5.83
N VAL A 71 -3.28 11.48 -5.88
CA VAL A 71 -2.07 10.90 -6.46
C VAL A 71 -2.18 10.94 -7.98
N ARG A 72 -1.14 11.51 -8.62
CA ARG A 72 -0.99 11.61 -10.07
C ARG A 72 0.40 11.11 -10.43
N GLU A 73 0.68 10.92 -11.71
CA GLU A 73 2.00 10.45 -12.14
C GLU A 73 3.16 11.31 -11.62
N VAL A 74 2.97 12.63 -11.56
CA VAL A 74 3.96 13.58 -11.00
C VAL A 74 4.29 13.32 -9.52
N HIS A 75 3.40 12.66 -8.77
CA HIS A 75 3.61 12.37 -7.35
C HIS A 75 4.35 11.05 -7.11
N ARG A 76 4.62 10.23 -8.16
CA ARG A 76 5.29 8.92 -8.02
C ARG A 76 6.64 9.04 -7.32
N GLU A 77 7.42 10.08 -7.66
CA GLU A 77 8.71 10.33 -7.03
C GLU A 77 8.60 10.71 -5.55
N LEU A 78 7.50 11.33 -5.15
CA LEU A 78 7.21 11.60 -3.73
C LEU A 78 6.88 10.30 -3.01
N LEU A 79 6.04 9.44 -3.59
CA LEU A 79 5.71 8.13 -3.01
C LEU A 79 6.95 7.26 -2.84
N LYS A 80 7.81 7.20 -3.86
CA LYS A 80 9.10 6.50 -3.78
C LYS A 80 9.94 7.05 -2.62
N ALA A 81 10.05 8.37 -2.50
CA ALA A 81 10.83 9.00 -1.44
C ALA A 81 10.27 8.69 -0.04
N MET A 82 8.95 8.67 0.11
CA MET A 82 8.30 8.30 1.37
C MET A 82 8.58 6.83 1.73
N ILE A 83 8.47 5.91 0.77
CA ILE A 83 8.76 4.48 0.96
C ILE A 83 10.24 4.25 1.30
N GLU A 84 11.15 4.93 0.60
CA GLU A 84 12.60 4.87 0.84
C GLU A 84 12.95 5.21 2.29
N ASN A 85 12.27 6.23 2.83
CA ASN A 85 12.53 6.81 4.15
C ASN A 85 11.61 6.29 5.27
N LEU A 86 10.86 5.20 5.01
CA LEU A 86 10.09 4.52 6.04
C LEU A 86 11.00 4.03 7.19
N PRO A 87 10.70 4.39 8.46
CA PRO A 87 11.57 4.09 9.59
C PRO A 87 11.42 2.65 10.10
N LEU A 88 12.01 1.68 9.41
CA LEU A 88 11.95 0.23 9.74
C LEU A 88 12.56 -0.12 11.11
N TYR A 89 13.50 0.69 11.58
CA TYR A 89 14.24 0.45 12.83
C TYR A 89 13.98 1.58 13.84
N PRO A 90 14.02 1.26 15.15
CA PRO A 90 14.09 2.29 16.18
C PRO A 90 15.26 3.23 15.92
N ALA A 91 15.05 4.54 16.07
CA ALA A 91 16.13 5.51 15.95
C ALA A 91 17.22 5.22 16.98
N LYS A 92 18.49 5.15 16.53
CA LYS A 92 19.64 4.68 17.34
C LYS A 92 20.08 5.65 18.44
N ASN A 93 19.67 6.94 18.46
CA ASN A 93 19.68 7.90 19.59
C ASN A 93 19.49 9.37 19.13
N SER A 94 19.31 10.27 20.12
CA SER A 94 19.33 11.76 20.16
C SER A 94 18.14 12.60 19.69
N SER A 95 17.20 12.10 18.88
CA SER A 95 16.03 12.93 18.54
C SER A 95 15.05 12.98 19.72
N SER A 96 14.61 14.18 20.11
CA SER A 96 13.53 14.36 21.09
C SER A 96 12.22 13.68 20.63
N ARG A 97 12.00 13.58 19.31
CA ARG A 97 10.81 12.99 18.70
C ARG A 97 11.08 11.61 18.11
N LYS A 98 10.65 10.56 18.81
CA LYS A 98 10.73 9.17 18.31
C LYS A 98 9.72 8.92 17.17
N PRO A 99 10.11 8.22 16.08
CA PRO A 99 9.19 7.85 15.01
C PRO A 99 8.04 6.98 15.51
N LYS A 100 6.81 7.49 15.35
CA LYS A 100 5.58 6.75 15.72
C LYS A 100 4.94 6.02 14.55
N LEU A 101 5.31 6.34 13.31
CA LEU A 101 4.72 5.77 12.11
C LEU A 101 4.91 4.25 12.05
N ARG A 102 3.80 3.52 11.94
CA ARG A 102 3.75 2.07 11.72
C ARG A 102 2.93 1.70 10.49
N ILE A 103 2.01 2.56 10.05
CA ILE A 103 1.19 2.31 8.87
C ILE A 103 1.35 3.47 7.91
N LEU A 104 1.89 3.20 6.72
CA LEU A 104 1.87 4.13 5.60
C LEU A 104 0.86 3.65 4.57
N ASP A 105 -0.18 4.44 4.36
CA ASP A 105 -1.24 4.16 3.40
C ASP A 105 -1.17 5.15 2.23
N LEU A 106 -0.77 4.61 1.09
CA LEU A 106 -0.63 5.34 -0.17
C LEU A 106 -1.86 5.21 -1.07
N ARG A 107 -2.92 4.54 -0.59
CA ARG A 107 -4.16 4.40 -1.36
C ARG A 107 -4.95 5.69 -1.30
N LEU A 108 -5.74 5.89 -2.36
CA LEU A 108 -6.75 6.93 -2.38
C LEU A 108 -8.00 6.40 -1.66
N ASP A 109 -8.40 7.06 -0.58
CA ASP A 109 -9.59 6.72 0.20
C ASP A 109 -10.26 8.02 0.66
N ILE A 110 -11.48 8.25 0.16
CA ILE A 110 -12.19 9.52 0.33
C ILE A 110 -12.65 9.70 1.79
N ASP A 111 -12.86 8.60 2.50
CA ASP A 111 -13.33 8.61 3.88
C ASP A 111 -12.17 8.61 4.89
N CYS A 112 -10.92 8.56 4.40
CA CYS A 112 -9.74 8.43 5.23
C CYS A 112 -9.08 9.79 5.52
N ARG A 113 -8.92 10.10 6.81
CA ARG A 113 -8.13 11.25 7.28
C ARG A 113 -6.64 10.94 7.20
N ILE A 114 -5.82 11.97 7.03
CA ILE A 114 -4.35 11.82 6.90
C ILE A 114 -3.71 11.15 8.12
N ALA A 115 -4.25 11.39 9.30
CA ALA A 115 -3.89 10.67 10.51
C ALA A 115 -5.15 10.25 11.26
N CYS A 116 -5.06 9.07 11.88
CA CYS A 116 -6.05 8.53 12.78
C CYS A 116 -6.10 9.43 14.03
N PRO A 117 -7.28 9.70 14.59
CA PRO A 117 -7.38 10.36 15.89
C PRO A 117 -6.58 9.58 16.92
N GLU A 118 -5.89 10.28 17.82
CA GLU A 118 -5.31 9.63 18.99
C GLU A 118 -6.45 9.19 19.91
N VAL A 119 -6.87 7.95 19.74
CA VAL A 119 -7.73 7.29 20.72
C VAL A 119 -6.83 6.82 21.86
N ARG A 120 -7.27 7.00 23.12
CA ARG A 120 -6.60 6.47 24.32
C ARG A 120 -6.78 4.95 24.43
N ILE A 121 -6.44 4.22 23.37
CA ILE A 121 -6.36 2.77 23.34
C ILE A 121 -4.88 2.44 23.13
N GLU A 122 -4.33 1.58 23.99
CA GLU A 122 -2.96 1.10 23.85
C GLU A 122 -2.95 -0.38 23.42
N PRO A 123 -2.43 -0.71 22.21
CA PRO A 123 -1.84 0.19 21.22
C PRO A 123 -2.92 0.93 20.38
N PRO A 124 -2.57 2.08 19.79
CA PRO A 124 -3.51 2.83 18.94
C PRO A 124 -3.95 1.98 17.74
N PHE A 125 -5.26 1.91 17.52
CA PHE A 125 -5.86 1.13 16.44
C PHE A 125 -6.12 1.99 15.20
N CYS A 126 -5.76 1.49 14.03
CA CYS A 126 -6.07 2.10 12.74
C CYS A 126 -7.12 1.24 12.02
N PHE A 127 -8.30 1.78 11.76
CA PHE A 127 -9.36 1.06 11.04
C PHE A 127 -9.01 0.70 9.59
N HIS A 128 -7.97 1.32 9.02
CA HIS A 128 -7.54 1.07 7.65
C HIS A 128 -6.43 0.01 7.56
N SER A 129 -5.90 -0.50 8.68
CA SER A 129 -4.90 -1.58 8.71
C SER A 129 -5.40 -2.85 8.02
N CYS A 130 -4.50 -3.76 7.64
CA CYS A 130 -4.92 -5.06 7.13
C CYS A 130 -5.43 -5.94 8.27
N THR A 131 -6.68 -6.36 8.19
CA THR A 131 -7.26 -7.36 9.10
C THR A 131 -7.03 -8.80 8.63
N TYR A 132 -6.69 -8.97 7.34
CA TYR A 132 -6.65 -10.28 6.68
C TYR A 132 -5.29 -10.97 6.80
N SER A 133 -4.20 -10.21 6.88
CA SER A 133 -2.85 -10.77 6.94
C SER A 133 -2.41 -11.06 8.37
N GLU A 134 -1.81 -12.24 8.59
CA GLU A 134 -1.05 -12.56 9.80
C GLU A 134 0.19 -11.67 9.98
N ASN A 135 0.70 -11.10 8.90
CA ASN A 135 1.84 -10.19 8.92
C ASN A 135 1.44 -8.73 9.14
N SER A 136 0.15 -8.45 9.38
CA SER A 136 -0.31 -7.10 9.69
C SER A 136 0.27 -6.62 11.02
N VAL A 137 0.52 -5.31 11.12
CA VAL A 137 1.07 -4.70 12.35
C VAL A 137 0.19 -5.02 13.55
N THR A 138 -1.14 -5.01 13.40
CA THR A 138 -2.08 -5.30 14.48
C THR A 138 -1.97 -6.72 15.03
N LYS A 139 -1.64 -7.72 14.19
CA LYS A 139 -1.50 -9.12 14.64
C LYS A 139 -0.11 -9.40 15.20
N ILE A 140 0.93 -8.84 14.60
CA ILE A 140 2.31 -8.99 15.11
C ILE A 140 2.49 -8.27 16.44
N ASP A 141 1.99 -7.04 16.58
CA ASP A 141 2.05 -6.30 17.86
C ASP A 141 1.27 -7.02 18.97
N GLY A 142 0.22 -7.78 18.63
CA GLY A 142 -0.50 -8.63 19.58
C GLY A 142 0.32 -9.84 20.06
N GLN A 143 1.08 -10.47 19.17
CA GLN A 143 1.93 -11.63 19.47
C GLN A 143 3.18 -11.25 20.26
N LEU A 144 3.80 -10.11 19.95
CA LEU A 144 4.96 -9.56 20.67
C LEU A 144 4.66 -9.22 22.14
N ARG A 145 3.39 -9.10 22.54
CA ARG A 145 2.99 -8.90 23.96
C ARG A 145 2.97 -10.17 24.81
N LEU A 146 2.96 -11.35 24.19
CA LEU A 146 2.98 -12.64 24.92
C LEU A 146 4.41 -13.09 25.27
N THR A 147 5.42 -12.46 24.67
CA THR A 147 6.83 -12.71 24.92
C THR A 147 7.42 -11.48 25.61
N ASP A 148 7.36 -11.49 26.94
CA ASP A 148 7.96 -10.49 27.81
C ASP A 148 9.46 -10.42 27.51
N LEU A 149 9.94 -9.37 26.83
CA LEU A 149 11.37 -9.27 26.51
C LEU A 149 11.83 -7.81 26.53
N GLU A 150 12.42 -7.45 27.67
CA GLU A 150 13.23 -6.25 27.93
C GLU A 150 14.46 -6.10 26.99
N SER A 151 14.59 -6.89 25.92
CA SER A 151 15.70 -6.85 24.95
C SER A 151 15.33 -6.32 23.56
N SER A 152 14.13 -5.78 23.35
CA SER A 152 13.63 -5.33 22.03
C SER A 152 14.19 -3.98 21.51
N ILE A 153 15.25 -3.46 22.13
CA ILE A 153 15.79 -2.12 21.79
C ILE A 153 16.37 -2.06 20.36
N HIS A 154 16.68 -3.21 19.75
CA HIS A 154 17.32 -3.30 18.43
C HIS A 154 16.52 -4.08 17.37
N LEU A 155 15.33 -4.57 17.67
CA LEU A 155 14.55 -5.33 16.70
C LEU A 155 13.82 -4.39 15.72
N PRO A 156 13.78 -4.74 14.42
CA PRO A 156 12.91 -4.06 13.45
C PRO A 156 11.47 -4.05 13.97
N ARG A 157 10.79 -2.90 13.87
CA ARG A 157 9.38 -2.82 14.28
C ARG A 157 8.49 -3.18 13.09
N PRO A 158 7.40 -3.93 13.30
CA PRO A 158 6.42 -4.19 12.25
C PRO A 158 5.94 -2.87 11.64
N ILE A 159 6.02 -2.77 10.32
CA ILE A 159 5.50 -1.66 9.52
C ILE A 159 4.64 -2.23 8.42
N GLU A 160 3.52 -1.57 8.18
CA GLU A 160 2.59 -1.90 7.13
C GLU A 160 2.57 -0.80 6.07
N LEU A 161 2.77 -1.20 4.83
CA LEU A 161 2.65 -0.37 3.64
C LEU A 161 1.37 -0.79 2.89
N LEU A 162 0.37 0.08 2.91
CA LEU A 162 -0.89 -0.11 2.21
C LEU A 162 -0.82 0.62 0.87
N MET A 163 -1.04 -0.09 -0.23
CA MET A 163 -0.96 0.51 -1.56
C MET A 163 -1.73 -0.31 -2.58
N ASP A 164 -2.12 0.32 -3.68
CA ASP A 164 -2.67 -0.38 -4.84
C ASP A 164 -1.59 -0.49 -5.92
N LEU A 165 -1.53 -1.61 -6.62
CA LEU A 165 -0.45 -1.94 -7.55
C LEU A 165 -0.99 -2.25 -8.94
N SER A 166 -0.32 -1.69 -9.95
CA SER A 166 -0.51 -2.05 -11.37
C SER A 166 0.79 -2.64 -11.90
N LEU A 167 0.69 -3.84 -12.47
CA LEU A 167 1.79 -4.61 -13.07
C LEU A 167 1.60 -4.60 -14.60
N ASP A 168 2.05 -3.54 -15.26
CA ASP A 168 1.90 -3.26 -16.69
C ASP A 168 3.14 -3.60 -17.56
N GLY A 169 4.23 -4.04 -16.93
CA GLY A 169 5.52 -4.36 -17.54
C GLY A 169 6.41 -3.14 -17.84
N SER A 170 5.96 -1.91 -17.54
CA SER A 170 6.67 -0.67 -17.85
C SER A 170 7.98 -0.54 -17.08
N LEU A 171 8.89 0.32 -17.57
CA LEU A 171 10.14 0.64 -16.87
C LEU A 171 9.87 1.28 -15.51
N LEU A 172 8.86 2.16 -15.44
CA LEU A 172 8.47 2.84 -14.21
C LEU A 172 7.95 1.86 -13.15
N GLU A 173 7.13 0.88 -13.54
CA GLU A 173 6.72 -0.20 -12.64
C GLU A 173 7.95 -0.95 -12.13
N ARG A 174 8.86 -1.36 -13.04
CA ARG A 174 10.04 -2.15 -12.66
C ARG A 174 10.92 -1.43 -11.64
N GLU A 175 11.18 -0.14 -11.85
CA GLU A 175 11.91 0.70 -10.89
C GLU A 175 11.23 0.74 -9.52
N PHE A 176 9.91 0.90 -9.53
CA PHE A 176 9.12 0.95 -8.30
C PHE A 176 9.12 -0.40 -7.57
N LEU A 177 9.00 -1.52 -8.29
CA LEU A 177 9.11 -2.84 -7.71
C LEU A 177 10.51 -3.13 -7.18
N MET A 178 11.57 -2.67 -7.84
CA MET A 178 12.95 -2.78 -7.33
C MET A 178 13.12 -2.05 -6.00
N LEU A 179 12.50 -0.87 -5.85
CA LEU A 179 12.45 -0.16 -4.57
C LEU A 179 11.75 -1.00 -3.51
N LEU A 180 10.55 -1.51 -3.78
CA LEU A 180 9.80 -2.34 -2.81
C LEU A 180 10.59 -3.57 -2.41
N MET A 181 11.14 -4.32 -3.38
CA MET A 181 11.97 -5.51 -3.15
C MET A 181 13.17 -5.22 -2.26
N ARG A 182 13.84 -4.08 -2.48
CA ARG A 182 14.94 -3.64 -1.64
C ARG A 182 14.47 -3.35 -0.22
N LYS A 183 13.38 -2.59 -0.02
CA LYS A 183 12.84 -2.30 1.32
C LYS A 183 12.37 -3.55 2.06
N ILE A 184 11.74 -4.50 1.38
CA ILE A 184 11.36 -5.79 1.97
C ILE A 184 12.59 -6.51 2.50
N ARG A 185 13.65 -6.60 1.69
CA ARG A 185 14.91 -7.25 2.09
C ARG A 185 15.58 -6.52 3.27
N GLU A 186 15.62 -5.19 3.24
CA GLU A 186 16.15 -4.36 4.33
C GLU A 186 15.35 -4.45 5.62
N SER A 187 14.08 -4.86 5.56
CA SER A 187 13.20 -4.94 6.73
C SER A 187 13.38 -6.21 7.56
N PHE A 188 14.06 -7.24 7.03
CA PHE A 188 14.20 -8.55 7.67
C PHE A 188 12.86 -9.13 8.18
N GLY A 189 11.80 -8.97 7.38
CA GLY A 189 10.46 -9.51 7.70
C GLY A 189 9.54 -8.54 8.44
N ALA A 190 10.01 -7.35 8.81
CA ALA A 190 9.18 -6.38 9.52
C ALA A 190 8.31 -5.51 8.61
N LEU A 191 8.59 -5.46 7.30
CA LEU A 191 7.74 -4.73 6.35
C LEU A 191 6.70 -5.66 5.73
N HIS A 192 5.43 -5.42 6.05
CA HIS A 192 4.29 -6.01 5.37
C HIS A 192 3.81 -5.09 4.25
N ILE A 193 3.59 -5.64 3.05
CA ILE A 193 2.97 -4.93 1.94
C ILE A 193 1.57 -5.48 1.73
N CYS A 194 0.57 -4.63 1.96
CA CYS A 194 -0.83 -4.95 1.79
C CYS A 194 -1.35 -4.30 0.50
N CYS A 195 -1.58 -5.13 -0.50
CA CYS A 195 -2.18 -4.70 -1.77
C CYS A 195 -3.65 -5.09 -1.83
N ARG A 196 -4.57 -4.12 -1.89
CA ARG A 196 -6.03 -4.39 -1.96
C ARG A 196 -6.54 -4.37 -3.40
N ASP A 197 -6.07 -3.46 -4.24
CA ASP A 197 -6.37 -3.42 -5.67
C ASP A 197 -5.11 -3.78 -6.48
N LEU A 198 -5.17 -4.94 -7.13
CA LEU A 198 -4.09 -5.46 -7.94
C LEU A 198 -4.52 -5.56 -9.40
N GLN A 199 -3.83 -4.83 -10.27
CA GLN A 199 -4.01 -4.88 -11.71
C GLN A 199 -2.79 -5.52 -12.36
N VAL A 200 -3.02 -6.42 -13.31
CA VAL A 200 -1.96 -7.18 -13.96
C VAL A 200 -2.21 -7.21 -15.46
N ASP A 201 -1.34 -6.58 -16.26
CA ASP A 201 -1.45 -6.62 -17.72
C ASP A 201 -1.19 -8.03 -18.25
N LYS A 202 -0.09 -8.67 -17.84
CA LYS A 202 0.27 -10.01 -18.29
C LYS A 202 0.71 -10.92 -17.15
N LEU A 203 -0.22 -11.75 -16.67
CA LEU A 203 -0.03 -12.58 -15.48
C LEU A 203 1.16 -13.54 -15.59
N GLY A 204 1.44 -14.04 -16.80
CA GLY A 204 2.57 -14.94 -17.06
C GLY A 204 3.93 -14.34 -16.70
N ASP A 205 4.08 -13.02 -16.78
CA ASP A 205 5.35 -12.32 -16.59
C ASP A 205 5.55 -11.89 -15.13
N CYS A 206 4.46 -11.79 -14.36
CA CYS A 206 4.46 -11.24 -12.99
C CYS A 206 4.67 -12.28 -11.89
N LYS A 207 4.90 -13.56 -12.21
CA LYS A 207 4.96 -14.66 -11.21
C LYS A 207 5.93 -14.41 -10.06
N ARG A 208 7.07 -13.76 -10.32
CA ARG A 208 8.07 -13.45 -9.27
C ARG A 208 7.57 -12.34 -8.34
N THR A 209 7.00 -11.29 -8.90
CA THR A 209 6.41 -10.17 -8.15
C THR A 209 5.25 -10.65 -7.28
N LEU A 210 4.38 -11.51 -7.78
CA LEU A 210 3.26 -12.02 -7.00
C LEU A 210 3.68 -12.86 -5.78
N ARG A 211 4.88 -13.45 -5.78
CA ARG A 211 5.39 -14.24 -4.64
C ARG A 211 5.82 -13.38 -3.45
N ILE A 212 6.15 -12.10 -3.67
CA ILE A 212 6.55 -11.20 -2.59
C ILE A 212 5.37 -10.43 -2.00
N LEU A 213 4.23 -10.45 -2.70
CA LEU A 213 3.01 -9.81 -2.23
C LEU A 213 2.23 -10.80 -1.40
N ASP A 214 1.62 -10.30 -0.34
CA ASP A 214 0.63 -11.06 0.40
C ASP A 214 -0.70 -11.05 -0.36
N LEU A 215 -0.93 -12.10 -1.15
CA LEU A 215 -2.13 -12.22 -1.98
C LEU A 215 -3.42 -12.35 -1.15
N ASN A 216 -3.34 -12.67 0.14
CA ASN A 216 -4.52 -12.71 0.99
C ASN A 216 -5.10 -11.31 1.26
N CYS A 217 -4.30 -10.26 1.04
CA CYS A 217 -4.73 -8.86 1.15
C CYS A 217 -5.55 -8.39 -0.06
N VAL A 218 -5.51 -9.12 -1.18
CA VAL A 218 -6.10 -8.68 -2.45
C VAL A 218 -7.62 -8.82 -2.41
N ASN A 219 -8.30 -7.67 -2.49
CA ASN A 219 -9.76 -7.59 -2.53
C ASN A 219 -10.28 -7.42 -3.96
N ARG A 220 -9.50 -6.79 -4.84
CA ARG A 220 -9.86 -6.57 -6.24
C ARG A 220 -8.71 -6.99 -7.12
N LEU A 221 -8.98 -7.90 -8.04
CA LEU A 221 -8.01 -8.39 -9.02
C LEU A 221 -8.51 -8.09 -10.44
N LEU A 222 -7.70 -7.40 -11.22
CA LEU A 222 -7.87 -7.25 -12.66
C LEU A 222 -6.72 -7.91 -13.40
N VAL A 223 -7.03 -8.79 -14.35
CA VAL A 223 -6.04 -9.41 -15.24
C VAL A 223 -6.39 -9.11 -16.70
N ASP A 224 -5.55 -8.35 -17.42
CA ASP A 224 -5.77 -8.09 -18.85
C ASP A 224 -5.46 -9.33 -19.69
N LYS A 225 -4.31 -9.99 -19.47
CA LYS A 225 -3.86 -11.14 -20.26
C LYS A 225 -3.36 -12.25 -19.34
N GLY A 226 -3.87 -13.47 -19.53
CA GLY A 226 -3.44 -14.62 -18.75
C GLY A 226 -3.98 -15.95 -19.26
N SER A 227 -3.38 -17.04 -18.78
CA SER A 227 -3.98 -18.36 -18.90
C SER A 227 -4.91 -18.60 -17.71
N LEU A 228 -6.03 -19.29 -17.94
CA LEU A 228 -6.94 -19.65 -16.84
C LEU A 228 -6.23 -20.51 -15.79
N SER A 229 -5.26 -21.32 -16.19
CA SER A 229 -4.41 -22.09 -15.27
C SER A 229 -3.60 -21.21 -14.33
N ASP A 230 -2.93 -20.17 -14.84
CA ASP A 230 -2.14 -19.27 -13.99
C ASP A 230 -3.05 -18.48 -13.05
N ILE A 231 -4.22 -18.03 -13.54
CA ILE A 231 -5.23 -17.35 -12.73
C ILE A 231 -5.71 -18.28 -11.61
N THR A 232 -6.10 -19.51 -11.95
CA THR A 232 -6.58 -20.50 -10.97
C THR A 232 -5.56 -20.75 -9.86
N ASN A 233 -4.27 -20.81 -10.20
CA ASN A 233 -3.19 -21.05 -9.24
C ASN A 233 -3.01 -19.93 -8.20
N ILE A 234 -3.34 -18.68 -8.54
CA ILE A 234 -3.23 -17.55 -7.60
C ILE A 234 -4.51 -17.33 -6.82
N LEU A 235 -5.67 -17.68 -7.38
CA LEU A 235 -6.98 -17.48 -6.72
C LEU A 235 -7.11 -18.28 -5.43
N SER A 236 -6.41 -19.41 -5.29
CA SER A 236 -6.43 -20.18 -4.04
C SER A 236 -5.85 -19.43 -2.84
N GLN A 237 -5.08 -18.36 -3.07
CA GLN A 237 -4.45 -17.54 -2.03
C GLN A 237 -5.25 -16.27 -1.71
N MET A 238 -6.34 -16.01 -2.44
CA MET A 238 -7.13 -14.77 -2.35
C MET A 238 -8.48 -15.04 -1.69
N SER A 239 -8.48 -15.32 -0.38
CA SER A 239 -9.69 -15.74 0.34
C SER A 239 -10.74 -14.63 0.52
N HIS A 240 -10.31 -13.37 0.48
CA HIS A 240 -11.16 -12.19 0.70
C HIS A 240 -11.50 -11.42 -0.58
N LEU A 241 -11.32 -12.05 -1.75
CA LEU A 241 -11.55 -11.42 -3.04
C LEU A 241 -13.02 -11.00 -3.21
N GLN A 242 -13.25 -9.72 -3.49
CA GLN A 242 -14.56 -9.12 -3.71
C GLN A 242 -14.85 -8.82 -5.18
N SER A 243 -13.82 -8.52 -5.97
CA SER A 243 -13.96 -8.26 -7.39
C SER A 243 -12.90 -9.01 -8.18
N LEU A 244 -13.34 -9.78 -9.17
CA LEU A 244 -12.49 -10.45 -10.14
C LEU A 244 -12.85 -10.00 -11.56
N ARG A 245 -11.93 -9.29 -12.22
CA ARG A 245 -12.08 -8.85 -13.61
C ARG A 245 -11.05 -9.52 -14.49
N LEU A 246 -11.52 -10.29 -15.46
CA LEU A 246 -10.73 -11.09 -16.35
C LEU A 246 -11.02 -10.68 -17.79
N LEU A 247 -10.03 -10.12 -18.48
CA LEU A 247 -10.19 -9.69 -19.87
C LEU A 247 -9.76 -10.85 -20.80
N LYS A 248 -8.60 -10.75 -21.46
CA LYS A 248 -8.11 -11.68 -22.49
C LYS A 248 -7.57 -12.98 -21.88
N VAL A 249 -8.48 -13.81 -21.37
CA VAL A 249 -8.15 -15.12 -20.78
C VAL A 249 -8.15 -16.22 -21.83
N THR A 250 -7.13 -17.09 -21.75
CA THR A 250 -6.98 -18.26 -22.62
C THR A 250 -7.15 -19.56 -21.84
N PHE A 251 -7.93 -20.51 -22.38
CA PHE A 251 -8.08 -21.86 -21.85
C PHE A 251 -8.48 -22.85 -22.94
N ARG A 252 -8.36 -24.16 -22.67
CA ARG A 252 -8.55 -25.20 -23.69
C ARG A 252 -10.00 -25.67 -23.84
N SER A 253 -10.71 -25.84 -22.72
CA SER A 253 -12.07 -26.37 -22.72
C SER A 253 -12.83 -25.91 -21.48
N LEU A 254 -14.14 -25.67 -21.64
CA LEU A 254 -15.08 -25.40 -20.55
C LEU A 254 -15.39 -26.66 -19.73
N SER A 255 -15.35 -27.85 -20.33
CA SER A 255 -15.53 -29.12 -19.61
C SER A 255 -14.25 -29.63 -18.96
N GLY A 256 -13.11 -28.97 -19.22
CA GLY A 256 -11.80 -29.36 -18.74
C GLY A 256 -11.58 -29.15 -17.25
N LYS A 257 -10.63 -29.91 -16.67
CA LYS A 257 -10.26 -29.85 -15.25
C LYS A 257 -9.90 -28.44 -14.76
N VAL A 258 -9.20 -27.66 -15.57
CA VAL A 258 -8.79 -26.28 -15.22
C VAL A 258 -10.01 -25.39 -15.00
N PHE A 259 -11.01 -25.45 -15.89
CA PHE A 259 -12.22 -24.65 -15.76
C PHE A 259 -13.06 -25.10 -14.56
N LYS A 260 -13.20 -26.41 -14.34
CA LYS A 260 -13.87 -26.95 -13.14
C LYS A 260 -13.20 -26.51 -11.84
N ASN A 261 -11.86 -26.57 -11.79
CA ASN A 261 -11.10 -26.10 -10.62
C ASN A 261 -11.30 -24.60 -10.39
N PHE A 262 -11.24 -23.80 -11.47
CA PHE A 262 -11.52 -22.38 -11.43
C PHE A 262 -12.90 -22.09 -10.83
N LEU A 263 -13.96 -22.75 -11.32
CA LEU A 263 -15.31 -22.62 -10.78
C LEU A 263 -15.38 -23.03 -9.30
N SER A 264 -14.69 -24.10 -8.91
CA SER A 264 -14.64 -24.55 -7.51
C SER A 264 -14.00 -23.51 -6.59
N HIS A 265 -12.99 -22.76 -7.05
CA HIS A 265 -12.44 -21.65 -6.30
C HIS A 265 -13.45 -20.52 -6.15
N LEU A 266 -14.14 -20.13 -7.22
CA LEU A 266 -15.18 -19.10 -7.15
C LEU A 266 -16.32 -19.48 -6.20
N GLN A 267 -16.75 -20.74 -6.19
CA GLN A 267 -17.79 -21.23 -5.29
C GLN A 267 -17.42 -21.12 -3.80
N ARG A 268 -16.13 -21.14 -3.48
CA ARG A 268 -15.62 -21.00 -2.10
C ARG A 268 -15.43 -19.54 -1.69
N MET A 269 -15.55 -18.59 -2.62
CA MET A 269 -15.36 -17.17 -2.33
C MET A 269 -16.67 -16.55 -1.83
N GLU A 270 -16.85 -16.52 -0.52
CA GLU A 270 -18.04 -15.98 0.13
C GLU A 270 -18.20 -14.46 -0.07
N ASN A 271 -17.09 -13.75 -0.29
CA ASN A 271 -17.05 -12.29 -0.38
C ASN A 271 -17.12 -11.76 -1.82
N LEU A 272 -17.16 -12.64 -2.83
CA LEU A 272 -17.10 -12.23 -4.24
C LEU A 272 -18.41 -11.56 -4.65
N LYS A 273 -18.36 -10.24 -4.90
CA LYS A 273 -19.50 -9.40 -5.30
C LYS A 273 -19.51 -9.12 -6.79
N GLU A 274 -18.33 -9.04 -7.40
CA GLU A 274 -18.17 -8.75 -8.82
C GLU A 274 -17.34 -9.82 -9.50
N LEU A 275 -17.86 -10.38 -10.60
CA LEU A 275 -17.14 -11.25 -11.51
C LEU A 275 -17.40 -10.79 -12.94
N LYS A 276 -16.34 -10.33 -13.62
CA LYS A 276 -16.42 -9.85 -15.00
C LYS A 276 -15.49 -10.64 -15.89
N PHE A 277 -16.03 -11.18 -16.97
CA PHE A 277 -15.27 -11.78 -18.08
C PHE A 277 -15.42 -10.92 -19.32
N SER A 278 -14.33 -10.69 -20.05
CA SER A 278 -14.39 -9.92 -21.30
C SER A 278 -13.39 -10.47 -22.31
N SER A 279 -13.87 -11.09 -23.38
CA SER A 279 -13.04 -11.68 -24.45
C SER A 279 -12.24 -12.92 -24.01
N PHE A 280 -12.89 -14.09 -24.01
CA PHE A 280 -12.20 -15.37 -23.82
C PHE A 280 -11.79 -15.99 -25.16
N ARG A 281 -10.66 -16.71 -25.17
CA ARG A 281 -10.21 -17.51 -26.31
C ARG A 281 -10.07 -18.97 -25.91
N LEU A 282 -10.96 -19.80 -26.46
CA LEU A 282 -10.85 -21.25 -26.45
C LEU A 282 -9.77 -21.67 -27.45
N LYS A 283 -8.83 -22.49 -27.01
CA LYS A 283 -7.79 -23.06 -27.87
C LYS A 283 -7.90 -24.58 -27.91
N ASN A 284 -7.91 -25.15 -29.11
CA ASN A 284 -7.98 -26.60 -29.38
C ASN A 284 -9.37 -27.21 -29.10
N HIS A 285 -9.78 -28.22 -29.88
CA HIS A 285 -11.04 -28.95 -29.72
C HIS A 285 -12.31 -28.06 -29.67
N LEU A 286 -12.36 -26.99 -30.49
CA LEU A 286 -13.55 -26.12 -30.61
C LEU A 286 -14.81 -26.91 -30.99
N GLU A 287 -14.63 -27.96 -31.77
CA GLU A 287 -15.67 -28.91 -32.17
C GLU A 287 -16.32 -29.68 -31.00
N SER A 288 -15.67 -29.75 -29.83
CA SER A 288 -16.26 -30.33 -28.61
C SER A 288 -17.12 -29.35 -27.78
N VAL A 289 -17.07 -28.04 -28.10
CA VAL A 289 -17.81 -26.98 -27.39
C VAL A 289 -19.12 -26.62 -28.11
N LEU A 290 -19.26 -26.98 -29.39
CA LEU A 290 -20.42 -26.71 -30.23
C LEU A 290 -21.44 -27.87 -30.28
N ARG A 291 -21.34 -28.84 -29.36
CA ARG A 291 -22.29 -29.95 -29.21
C ARG A 291 -22.93 -29.94 -27.83
#